data_AF-A0A068S4N8-F1
#
_entry.id   AF-A0A068S4N8-F1
#
_cell.length_a   1.000
_cell.length_b   1.000
_cell.length_c   1.000
_cell.angle_alpha   90.00
_cell.angle_beta   90.00
_cell.angle_gamma   90.00
#
_symmetry.space_group_name_H-M   'P 1'
#
loop_
_entity.id
_entity.type
_entity.pdbx_description
1 polymer ?
#
loop_
_entity_poly.entity_id
_entity_poly.type
_entity_poly.pdbx_seq_one_letter_code
_entity_poly.pdbx_strand_id
1 'polypeptide(L)'
;MATSTKKYFQTTLSFTPLNKGKARNKESLVEPPASKKPRIDKENQSSSSTTPKKSLSLNKAKKNTGNSNAQLKTSSRPFAFTKSDPIEPPTFTRIPLQFAEEEIWARLQIREFVFRFGEHFNIDSRVITSMQNVQGNWRIKRLSINIALELLQSMEQGYIETPVSPALATQDIYFKGARTMQAIGTQVMREWMEERGLTDNKYMTADVARITFVEELERDGLTASHWEDLGFVLLAAGFNDHLSQALKNASKLKATDHIYMIQMMCDILLFHSQLRRQWVMADGNNKEHKTVEAALRVERRRCDNSEDSKIYENRLALEKRYLELTIASHRSTKRLEPAGYDTRGNVYWIFNDLITAHGGCGADSRNSEPFWAYSVVAIGPGPAKTTTKERQWWHVSDIEDILQLRKWLEKEETPSSQLTQQLVQRVQYLHSLRWIEAQGKSGRKAIAK
;
A
#
# COMPACT_ATOMS: atom_id res chain seq x y z
N MET A 1 -49.91 3.39 -15.19
CA MET A 1 -48.68 2.68 -15.60
C MET A 1 -47.53 3.23 -14.76
N ALA A 2 -46.89 2.38 -13.97
CA ALA A 2 -45.94 2.77 -12.93
C ALA A 2 -44.56 3.08 -13.50
N THR A 3 -44.03 4.25 -13.19
CA THR A 3 -42.64 4.67 -13.46
C THR A 3 -41.70 4.00 -12.48
N SER A 4 -40.91 3.03 -12.96
CA SER A 4 -39.88 2.33 -12.20
C SER A 4 -38.58 3.14 -12.20
N THR A 5 -38.33 3.86 -11.12
CA THR A 5 -37.04 4.50 -10.83
C THR A 5 -36.05 3.45 -10.32
N LYS A 6 -35.26 2.87 -11.23
CA LYS A 6 -34.08 2.08 -10.86
C LYS A 6 -32.98 3.03 -10.35
N LYS A 7 -32.69 2.94 -9.05
CA LYS A 7 -31.48 3.53 -8.45
C LYS A 7 -30.26 2.75 -8.96
N TYR A 8 -29.42 3.41 -9.75
CA TYR A 8 -28.10 2.89 -10.10
C TYR A 8 -27.13 3.25 -8.96
N PHE A 9 -26.47 2.24 -8.40
CA PHE A 9 -25.31 2.43 -7.54
C PHE A 9 -24.14 2.89 -8.42
N GLN A 10 -23.91 4.19 -8.44
CA GLN A 10 -22.68 4.78 -8.96
C GLN A 10 -21.61 4.60 -7.88
N THR A 11 -20.73 3.62 -8.02
CA THR A 11 -19.51 3.52 -7.22
C THR A 11 -18.45 4.43 -7.84
N THR A 12 -18.69 5.74 -7.81
CA THR A 12 -17.64 6.72 -8.11
C THR A 12 -16.61 6.66 -6.97
N LEU A 13 -15.42 6.16 -7.29
CA LEU A 13 -14.24 6.25 -6.42
C LEU A 13 -13.68 7.68 -6.49
N SER A 14 -14.47 8.65 -6.06
CA SER A 14 -14.05 10.04 -5.94
C SER A 14 -13.51 10.29 -4.53
N PHE A 15 -12.27 10.79 -4.43
CA PHE A 15 -11.84 11.54 -3.26
C PHE A 15 -12.58 12.87 -3.24
N THR A 16 -13.76 12.93 -2.60
CA THR A 16 -14.28 14.22 -2.12
C THR A 16 -13.53 14.57 -0.83
N PRO A 17 -12.81 15.70 -0.74
CA PRO A 17 -12.35 16.21 0.54
C PRO A 17 -13.59 16.58 1.35
N LEU A 18 -13.91 15.76 2.35
CA LEU A 18 -15.09 15.95 3.20
C LEU A 18 -14.81 17.10 4.17
N ASN A 19 -15.25 18.31 3.83
CA ASN A 19 -15.36 19.38 4.81
C ASN A 19 -16.67 20.16 4.57
N LYS A 20 -17.69 19.84 5.39
CA LYS A 20 -18.76 20.72 5.87
C LYS A 20 -19.67 19.92 6.80
N GLY A 21 -19.53 20.17 8.11
CA GLY A 21 -20.47 19.66 9.11
C GLY A 21 -21.85 20.30 8.94
N LYS A 22 -22.90 19.51 9.17
CA LYS A 22 -24.19 19.99 9.70
C LYS A 22 -25.05 18.83 10.23
N ALA A 23 -25.44 19.01 11.48
CA ALA A 23 -26.61 18.53 12.24
C ALA A 23 -27.34 17.23 11.82
N ARG A 24 -27.30 16.27 12.74
CA ARG A 24 -28.25 15.13 12.87
C ARG A 24 -29.68 15.64 13.02
N ASN A 25 -30.62 15.07 12.26
CA ASN A 25 -32.01 14.91 12.69
C ASN A 25 -32.41 13.43 12.63
N LYS A 26 -33.10 13.00 13.69
CA LYS A 26 -33.60 11.65 13.93
C LYS A 26 -34.95 11.45 13.25
N GLU A 27 -35.14 10.28 12.65
CA GLU A 27 -36.41 9.55 12.46
C GLU A 27 -36.08 8.27 11.68
N SER A 28 -36.82 7.17 11.70
CA SER A 28 -37.53 6.40 12.73
C SER A 28 -37.72 4.99 12.13
N LEU A 29 -38.08 4.03 12.98
CA LEU A 29 -38.02 2.58 12.78
C LEU A 29 -39.22 2.05 11.98
N VAL A 30 -39.01 1.15 11.00
CA VAL A 30 -40.06 0.25 10.47
C VAL A 30 -39.48 -1.15 10.18
N GLU A 31 -39.87 -2.10 11.04
CA GLU A 31 -39.90 -3.58 10.85
C GLU A 31 -41.16 -3.97 10.01
N PRO A 32 -41.47 -5.23 9.59
CA PRO A 32 -40.86 -6.58 9.75
C PRO A 32 -40.96 -7.39 8.39
N PRO A 33 -41.21 -8.74 8.27
CA PRO A 33 -41.14 -9.88 9.19
C PRO A 33 -40.38 -11.14 8.67
N ALA A 34 -40.28 -12.10 9.59
CA ALA A 34 -39.64 -13.40 9.56
C ALA A 34 -40.16 -14.43 8.54
N SER A 35 -39.28 -15.34 8.10
CA SER A 35 -39.66 -16.64 7.57
C SER A 35 -38.63 -17.75 7.87
N LYS A 36 -39.02 -18.62 8.80
CA LYS A 36 -38.94 -20.10 8.84
C LYS A 36 -37.68 -20.82 8.33
N LYS A 37 -36.99 -21.46 9.29
CA LYS A 37 -36.19 -22.70 9.13
C LYS A 37 -37.07 -23.86 8.63
N PRO A 38 -36.44 -24.88 8.04
CA PRO A 38 -36.70 -26.24 8.49
C PRO A 38 -35.43 -26.98 8.94
N ARG A 39 -35.70 -27.91 9.82
CA ARG A 39 -34.85 -28.82 10.56
C ARG A 39 -34.89 -30.17 9.83
N ILE A 40 -33.75 -30.83 9.64
CA ILE A 40 -33.70 -32.27 9.34
C ILE A 40 -32.67 -32.88 10.30
N ASP A 41 -33.15 -33.90 11.01
CA ASP A 41 -32.42 -34.70 11.99
C ASP A 41 -31.65 -35.85 11.32
N LYS A 42 -30.52 -36.17 11.96
CA LYS A 42 -29.75 -37.42 12.10
C LYS A 42 -30.19 -38.69 11.34
N GLU A 43 -29.21 -39.44 10.80
CA GLU A 43 -28.68 -40.65 11.48
C GLU A 43 -27.42 -41.25 10.80
N ASN A 44 -26.47 -41.70 11.67
CA ASN A 44 -25.59 -42.89 11.64
C ASN A 44 -24.70 -43.19 10.40
N GLN A 45 -23.42 -43.61 10.50
CA GLN A 45 -22.80 -44.55 11.44
C GLN A 45 -21.25 -44.54 11.30
N SER A 46 -20.54 -44.79 12.42
CA SER A 46 -19.23 -45.49 12.63
C SER A 46 -18.09 -45.39 11.60
N SER A 47 -16.81 -45.15 11.98
CA SER A 47 -16.03 -46.05 12.85
C SER A 47 -14.68 -45.46 13.34
N SER A 48 -14.36 -45.79 14.60
CA SER A 48 -13.05 -46.07 15.25
C SER A 48 -11.71 -45.57 14.68
N SER A 49 -10.89 -44.92 15.52
CA SER A 49 -9.72 -45.59 16.14
C SER A 49 -8.91 -44.67 17.10
N THR A 50 -8.85 -45.12 18.36
CA THR A 50 -7.76 -45.10 19.35
C THR A 50 -6.73 -43.96 19.45
N THR A 51 -6.80 -43.27 20.60
CA THR A 51 -5.70 -42.56 21.28
C THR A 51 -4.85 -43.53 22.12
N PRO A 52 -3.69 -43.08 22.65
CA PRO A 52 -3.67 -42.89 24.10
C PRO A 52 -3.02 -41.60 24.59
N LYS A 53 -3.69 -40.98 25.56
CA LYS A 53 -3.22 -39.90 26.45
C LYS A 53 -2.18 -40.45 27.45
N LYS A 54 -1.11 -39.70 27.71
CA LYS A 54 -0.36 -39.75 28.98
C LYS A 54 -0.57 -38.45 29.75
N SER A 55 -1.42 -38.53 30.76
CA SER A 55 -1.56 -37.57 31.86
C SER A 55 -0.52 -37.90 32.93
N LEU A 56 0.22 -36.90 33.42
CA LEU A 56 0.97 -36.98 34.67
C LEU A 56 0.49 -35.86 35.59
N SER A 57 -0.20 -36.27 36.63
CA SER A 57 -0.69 -35.45 37.75
C SER A 57 0.22 -35.62 38.97
N LEU A 58 0.45 -34.50 39.65
CA LEU A 58 0.71 -34.32 41.09
C LEU A 58 1.78 -35.17 41.79
N ASN A 59 2.74 -34.45 42.41
CA ASN A 59 3.11 -34.72 43.79
C ASN A 59 3.25 -33.40 44.58
N LYS A 60 2.35 -33.24 45.56
CA LYS A 60 2.36 -32.23 46.62
C LYS A 60 3.36 -32.69 47.70
N ALA A 61 4.40 -31.92 47.96
CA ALA A 61 5.17 -32.02 49.19
C ALA A 61 4.75 -30.89 50.15
N LYS A 62 4.15 -31.31 51.26
CA LYS A 62 3.66 -30.50 52.37
C LYS A 62 4.79 -30.43 53.41
N LYS A 63 5.32 -29.24 53.71
CA LYS A 63 6.16 -29.03 54.90
C LYS A 63 5.69 -27.80 55.65
N ASN A 64 4.99 -28.06 56.75
CA ASN A 64 4.77 -27.11 57.84
C ASN A 64 6.12 -26.81 58.51
N THR A 65 6.31 -25.58 58.98
CA THR A 65 6.44 -25.19 60.40
C THR A 65 7.26 -23.89 60.48
N GLY A 66 6.72 -22.85 61.14
CA GLY A 66 7.53 -21.69 61.53
C GLY A 66 6.74 -20.38 61.63
N ASN A 67 5.92 -20.28 62.68
CA ASN A 67 5.36 -19.01 63.14
C ASN A 67 6.49 -18.06 63.58
N SER A 68 6.52 -16.85 63.02
CA SER A 68 6.99 -15.66 63.73
C SER A 68 6.15 -14.45 63.31
N ASN A 69 5.28 -14.04 64.23
CA ASN A 69 4.54 -12.79 64.18
C ASN A 69 5.54 -11.63 64.23
N ALA A 70 5.80 -11.01 63.08
CA ALA A 70 6.31 -9.65 63.00
C ALA A 70 5.21 -8.80 62.36
N GLN A 71 4.49 -8.06 63.20
CA GLN A 71 3.56 -7.00 62.80
C GLN A 71 4.33 -5.91 62.01
N LEU A 72 4.46 -6.11 60.70
CA LEU A 72 4.81 -5.05 59.76
C LEU A 72 3.56 -4.20 59.57
N LYS A 73 3.53 -3.05 60.25
CA LYS A 73 2.58 -1.97 60.03
C LYS A 73 2.58 -1.61 58.53
N THR A 74 1.60 -2.11 57.79
CA THR A 74 1.29 -1.67 56.44
C THR A 74 0.74 -0.25 56.54
N SER A 75 1.65 0.72 56.56
CA SER A 75 1.37 2.10 56.20
C SER A 75 0.93 2.10 54.73
N SER A 76 -0.36 1.90 54.49
CA SER A 76 -1.01 2.16 53.21
C SER A 76 -1.01 3.66 52.97
N ARG A 77 0.14 4.20 52.54
CA ARG A 77 0.15 5.52 51.91
C ARG A 77 -0.68 5.39 50.63
N PRO A 78 -1.67 6.26 50.39
CA PRO A 78 -2.28 6.34 49.09
C PRO A 78 -1.16 6.68 48.11
N PHE A 79 -0.95 5.84 47.10
CA PHE A 79 -0.11 6.19 45.96
C PHE A 79 -0.78 7.40 45.31
N ALA A 80 -0.33 8.59 45.68
CA ALA A 80 -0.65 9.79 44.94
C ALA A 80 -0.07 9.56 43.54
N PHE A 81 -0.94 9.31 42.57
CA PHE A 81 -0.58 9.36 41.17
C PHE A 81 -0.13 10.78 40.90
N THR A 82 1.18 11.02 40.99
CA THR A 82 1.79 12.24 40.50
C THR A 82 1.42 12.33 39.03
N LYS A 83 0.74 13.40 38.63
CA LYS A 83 0.45 13.68 37.22
C LYS A 83 1.75 13.49 36.45
N SER A 84 1.79 12.51 35.56
CA SER A 84 2.98 12.24 34.77
C SER A 84 3.36 13.51 34.01
N ASP A 85 4.65 13.82 33.98
CA ASP A 85 5.16 15.02 33.32
C ASP A 85 4.65 15.08 31.87
N PRO A 86 4.29 16.28 31.37
CA PRO A 86 3.86 16.46 29.98
C PRO A 86 4.89 15.80 29.05
N ILE A 87 4.43 14.86 28.21
CA ILE A 87 5.29 14.26 27.19
C ILE A 87 5.37 15.29 26.07
N GLU A 88 6.59 15.73 25.75
CA GLU A 88 6.80 16.68 24.67
C GLU A 88 6.58 16.00 23.30
N PRO A 89 6.00 16.72 22.31
CA PRO A 89 5.90 16.19 20.96
C PRO A 89 7.30 15.93 20.38
N PRO A 90 7.45 14.95 19.47
CA PRO A 90 8.71 14.74 18.76
C PRO A 90 9.02 15.93 17.83
N THR A 91 10.21 15.91 17.23
CA THR A 91 10.57 16.89 16.20
C THR A 91 9.76 16.62 14.93
N PHE A 92 8.99 17.61 14.48
CA PHE A 92 8.37 17.59 13.15
C PHE A 92 9.20 18.45 12.22
N THR A 93 9.66 17.86 11.13
CA THR A 93 10.38 18.59 10.08
C THR A 93 9.44 18.86 8.92
N ARG A 94 9.35 20.12 8.49
CA ARG A 94 8.49 20.51 7.38
C ARG A 94 9.01 19.90 6.07
N ILE A 95 8.11 19.32 5.29
CA ILE A 95 8.38 18.89 3.90
C ILE A 95 8.11 20.09 2.98
N PRO A 96 9.13 20.68 2.33
CA PRO A 96 8.90 21.65 1.28
C PRO A 96 8.34 20.93 0.04
N LEU A 97 7.14 21.33 -0.40
CA LEU A 97 6.52 20.77 -1.60
C LEU A 97 7.07 21.47 -2.85
N GLN A 98 7.66 20.69 -3.75
CA GLN A 98 8.14 21.15 -5.07
C GLN A 98 7.03 21.15 -6.13
N PHE A 99 6.01 20.32 -5.91
CA PHE A 99 4.83 20.21 -6.77
C PHE A 99 3.56 20.63 -6.02
N ALA A 100 2.48 20.88 -6.76
CA ALA A 100 1.17 21.08 -6.18
C ALA A 100 0.73 19.84 -5.38
N GLU A 101 -0.08 20.01 -4.35
CA GLU A 101 -0.48 18.91 -3.46
C GLU A 101 -1.21 17.80 -4.23
N GLU A 102 -2.03 18.19 -5.21
CA GLU A 102 -2.77 17.26 -6.07
C GLU A 102 -1.83 16.36 -6.87
N GLU A 103 -0.71 16.90 -7.37
CA GLU A 103 0.30 16.12 -8.08
C GLU A 103 1.06 15.19 -7.12
N ILE A 104 1.37 15.64 -5.90
CA ILE A 104 1.99 14.80 -4.86
C ILE A 104 1.09 13.60 -4.55
N TRP A 105 -0.22 13.80 -4.43
CA TRP A 105 -1.18 12.72 -4.22
C TRP A 105 -1.25 11.75 -5.39
N ALA A 106 -1.33 12.26 -6.63
CA ALA A 106 -1.33 11.43 -7.84
C ALA A 106 -0.09 10.54 -7.88
N ARG A 107 1.08 11.13 -7.60
CA ARG A 107 2.35 10.40 -7.49
C ARG A 107 2.28 9.35 -6.38
N LEU A 108 1.89 9.70 -5.15
CA LEU A 108 1.76 8.72 -4.06
C LEU A 108 0.86 7.53 -4.41
N GLN A 109 -0.21 7.76 -5.16
CA GLN A 109 -1.11 6.69 -5.63
C GLN A 109 -0.46 5.79 -6.69
N ILE A 110 0.23 6.38 -7.69
CA ILE A 110 1.00 5.60 -8.67
C ILE A 110 2.08 4.78 -7.96
N ARG A 111 2.77 5.38 -6.98
CA ARG A 111 3.78 4.70 -6.16
C ARG A 111 3.20 3.52 -5.39
N GLU A 112 2.06 3.71 -4.75
CA GLU A 112 1.37 2.63 -4.03
C GLU A 112 0.90 1.53 -4.98
N PHE A 113 0.42 1.87 -6.18
CA PHE A 113 0.08 0.88 -7.21
C PHE A 113 1.30 0.04 -7.57
N VAL A 114 2.44 0.67 -7.88
CA VAL A 114 3.68 -0.01 -8.23
C VAL A 114 4.20 -0.86 -7.07
N PHE A 115 4.14 -0.37 -5.82
CA PHE A 115 4.50 -1.15 -4.63
C PHE A 115 3.73 -2.47 -4.54
N ARG A 116 2.42 -2.44 -4.85
CA ARG A 116 1.52 -3.58 -4.71
C ARG A 116 1.58 -4.55 -5.89
N PHE A 117 1.64 -4.00 -7.09
CA PHE A 117 1.39 -4.75 -8.32
C PHE A 117 2.54 -4.73 -9.30
N GLY A 118 3.62 -4.01 -9.00
CA GLY A 118 4.77 -3.91 -9.90
C GLY A 118 5.38 -5.27 -10.24
N GLU A 119 5.37 -6.23 -9.31
CA GLU A 119 5.81 -7.61 -9.58
C GLU A 119 4.87 -8.35 -10.54
N HIS A 120 3.56 -8.15 -10.42
CA HIS A 120 2.58 -8.81 -11.29
C HIS A 120 2.74 -8.35 -12.74
N PHE A 121 3.07 -7.07 -12.91
CA PHE A 121 3.25 -6.43 -14.21
C PHE A 121 4.72 -6.37 -14.66
N ASN A 122 5.62 -7.08 -13.99
CA ASN A 122 7.06 -7.12 -14.30
C ASN A 122 7.73 -5.74 -14.46
N ILE A 123 7.28 -4.74 -13.70
CA ILE A 123 7.83 -3.38 -13.77
C ILE A 123 9.30 -3.41 -13.32
N ASP A 124 10.21 -2.94 -14.19
CA ASP A 124 11.66 -2.94 -13.91
C ASP A 124 11.98 -2.21 -12.60
N SER A 125 12.70 -2.89 -11.70
CA SER A 125 13.25 -2.36 -10.45
C SER A 125 13.98 -1.00 -10.60
N ARG A 126 14.57 -0.70 -11.76
CA ARG A 126 15.21 0.58 -12.07
C ARG A 126 14.21 1.73 -12.17
N VAL A 127 13.00 1.47 -12.67
CA VAL A 127 11.89 2.44 -12.70
C VAL A 127 11.42 2.67 -11.26
N ILE A 128 11.21 1.58 -10.53
CA ILE A 128 10.75 1.58 -9.13
C ILE A 128 11.68 2.40 -8.22
N THR A 129 13.00 2.22 -8.36
CA THR A 129 13.99 2.96 -7.57
C THR A 129 13.86 4.47 -7.75
N SER A 130 13.52 4.96 -8.95
CA SER A 130 13.35 6.40 -9.21
C SER A 130 12.10 7.00 -8.58
N MET A 131 11.11 6.17 -8.24
CA MET A 131 9.84 6.59 -7.63
C MET A 131 9.91 6.68 -6.10
N GLN A 132 11.05 6.32 -5.51
CA GLN A 132 11.23 6.35 -4.07
C GLN A 132 11.14 7.78 -3.51
N ASN A 133 11.72 8.75 -4.21
CA ASN A 133 11.50 10.16 -3.95
C ASN A 133 10.26 10.61 -4.73
N VAL A 134 9.15 10.90 -4.03
CA VAL A 134 7.89 11.34 -4.64
C VAL A 134 8.06 12.66 -5.41
N GLN A 135 8.90 13.55 -4.91
CA GLN A 135 9.20 14.84 -5.54
C GLN A 135 10.35 14.77 -6.55
N GLY A 136 10.92 13.58 -6.74
CA GLY A 136 12.01 13.36 -7.67
C GLY A 136 11.55 13.41 -9.13
N ASN A 137 12.53 13.51 -10.02
CA ASN A 137 12.33 13.25 -11.43
C ASN A 137 12.14 11.74 -11.64
N TRP A 138 10.88 11.32 -11.63
CA TRP A 138 10.51 9.96 -11.99
C TRP A 138 10.89 9.77 -13.44
N ARG A 139 11.41 8.60 -13.80
CA ARG A 139 11.67 8.28 -15.21
C ARG A 139 10.34 8.04 -15.94
N ILE A 140 9.50 9.07 -16.00
CA ILE A 140 8.09 9.05 -16.40
C ILE A 140 7.96 8.37 -17.75
N LYS A 141 8.89 8.64 -18.69
CA LYS A 141 8.96 7.98 -20.00
C LYS A 141 8.92 6.44 -19.90
N ARG A 142 9.76 5.82 -19.06
CA ARG A 142 9.78 4.35 -18.93
C ARG A 142 8.59 3.83 -18.15
N LEU A 143 8.20 4.54 -17.09
CA LEU A 143 7.04 4.17 -16.29
C LEU A 143 5.77 4.16 -17.15
N SER A 144 5.55 5.22 -17.93
CA SER A 144 4.38 5.37 -18.78
C SER A 144 4.29 4.29 -19.84
N ILE A 145 5.41 3.91 -20.46
CA ILE A 145 5.45 2.80 -21.44
C ILE A 145 5.02 1.49 -20.78
N ASN A 146 5.63 1.13 -19.64
CA ASN A 146 5.31 -0.12 -18.94
C ASN A 146 3.83 -0.18 -18.55
N ILE A 147 3.30 0.90 -17.96
CA ILE A 147 1.88 0.96 -17.55
C ILE A 147 0.94 0.95 -18.77
N ALA A 148 1.25 1.70 -19.83
CA ALA A 148 0.43 1.76 -21.03
C ALA A 148 0.38 0.42 -21.77
N LEU A 149 1.53 -0.22 -21.98
CA LEU A 149 1.61 -1.52 -22.64
C LEU A 149 0.86 -2.59 -21.85
N GLU A 150 1.05 -2.62 -20.53
CA GLU A 150 0.34 -3.55 -19.66
C GLU A 150 -1.18 -3.33 -19.72
N LEU A 151 -1.63 -2.08 -19.72
CA LEU A 151 -3.05 -1.75 -19.88
C LEU A 151 -3.59 -2.27 -21.22
N LEU A 152 -2.93 -1.95 -22.33
CA LEU A 152 -3.39 -2.35 -23.66
C LEU A 152 -3.38 -3.88 -23.83
N GLN A 153 -2.35 -4.56 -23.33
CA GLN A 153 -2.25 -6.02 -23.34
C GLN A 153 -3.34 -6.67 -22.48
N SER A 154 -3.54 -6.16 -21.26
CA SER A 154 -4.62 -6.60 -20.37
C SER A 154 -6.00 -6.42 -21.01
N MET A 155 -6.20 -5.33 -21.76
CA MET A 155 -7.42 -5.10 -22.53
C MET A 155 -7.56 -6.10 -23.68
N GLU A 156 -6.54 -6.26 -24.53
CA GLU A 156 -6.51 -7.21 -25.66
C GLU A 156 -6.82 -8.66 -25.23
N GLN A 157 -6.33 -9.06 -24.06
CA GLN A 157 -6.56 -10.37 -23.47
C GLN A 157 -7.94 -10.51 -22.78
N GLY A 158 -8.73 -9.43 -22.71
CA GLY A 158 -10.05 -9.41 -22.10
C GLY A 158 -10.03 -9.46 -20.57
N TYR A 159 -8.90 -9.13 -19.93
CA TYR A 159 -8.80 -9.13 -18.47
C TYR A 159 -9.39 -7.88 -17.81
N ILE A 160 -9.59 -6.81 -18.59
CA ILE A 160 -10.30 -5.60 -18.17
C ILE A 160 -11.79 -5.76 -18.51
N GLU A 161 -12.60 -6.04 -17.49
CA GLU A 161 -14.05 -6.27 -17.61
C GLU A 161 -14.87 -4.97 -17.57
N THR A 162 -14.23 -3.81 -17.56
CA THR A 162 -14.91 -2.51 -17.47
C THR A 162 -15.77 -2.26 -18.71
N PRO A 163 -17.08 -1.93 -18.57
CA PRO A 163 -17.92 -1.59 -19.71
C PRO A 163 -17.43 -0.30 -20.37
N VAL A 164 -17.54 -0.22 -21.70
CA VAL A 164 -17.23 1.00 -22.44
C VAL A 164 -18.27 2.08 -22.08
N SER A 165 -17.77 3.27 -21.76
CA SER A 165 -18.56 4.46 -21.44
C SER A 165 -19.55 4.78 -22.58
N PRO A 166 -20.86 4.95 -22.28
CA PRO A 166 -21.85 5.31 -23.29
C PRO A 166 -21.55 6.62 -24.02
N ALA A 167 -20.83 7.54 -23.37
CA ALA A 167 -20.43 8.82 -23.94
C ALA A 167 -19.53 8.66 -25.18
N LEU A 168 -18.73 7.58 -25.22
CA LEU A 168 -17.92 7.24 -26.39
C LEU A 168 -18.61 6.31 -27.37
N ALA A 169 -19.62 5.54 -26.95
CA ALA A 169 -20.42 4.71 -27.85
C ALA A 169 -21.16 5.55 -28.92
N THR A 170 -21.33 6.85 -28.68
CA THR A 170 -21.84 7.82 -29.67
C THR A 170 -20.76 8.45 -30.56
N GLN A 171 -19.47 8.27 -30.24
CA GLN A 171 -18.32 8.77 -31.01
C GLN A 171 -17.66 7.62 -31.79
N ASP A 172 -18.43 6.99 -32.68
CA ASP A 172 -18.04 5.84 -33.54
C ASP A 172 -16.79 6.09 -34.42
N ILE A 173 -16.28 7.32 -34.42
CA ILE A 173 -15.22 7.84 -35.31
C ILE A 173 -13.83 7.33 -34.91
N TYR A 174 -13.52 7.24 -33.61
CA TYR A 174 -12.13 7.02 -33.18
C TYR A 174 -11.70 5.55 -33.25
N PHE A 175 -12.52 4.65 -32.71
CA PHE A 175 -12.19 3.22 -32.64
C PHE A 175 -12.96 2.36 -33.66
N LYS A 176 -13.31 2.91 -34.83
CA LYS A 176 -13.89 2.17 -35.97
C LYS A 176 -15.02 1.18 -35.59
N GLY A 177 -15.90 1.56 -34.65
CA GLY A 177 -16.99 0.71 -34.16
C GLY A 177 -16.65 -0.29 -33.03
N ALA A 178 -15.49 -0.18 -32.38
CA ALA A 178 -15.13 -1.02 -31.23
C ALA A 178 -16.07 -0.77 -30.04
N ARG A 179 -16.81 -1.82 -29.63
CA ARG A 179 -17.80 -1.74 -28.54
C ARG A 179 -17.34 -2.30 -27.20
N THR A 180 -16.13 -2.85 -27.14
CA THR A 180 -15.56 -3.46 -25.94
C THR A 180 -14.16 -2.93 -25.69
N MET A 181 -13.74 -2.89 -24.42
CA MET A 181 -12.37 -2.53 -24.05
C MET A 181 -11.35 -3.44 -24.74
N GLN A 182 -11.69 -4.72 -24.94
CA GLN A 182 -10.87 -5.66 -25.68
C GLN A 182 -10.61 -5.21 -27.12
N ALA A 183 -11.67 -4.89 -27.87
CA ALA A 183 -11.55 -4.46 -29.25
C ALA A 183 -10.76 -3.14 -29.38
N ILE A 184 -10.96 -2.20 -28.44
CA ILE A 184 -10.19 -0.96 -28.36
C ILE A 184 -8.71 -1.24 -28.15
N GLY A 185 -8.35 -2.09 -27.18
CA GLY A 185 -6.96 -2.43 -26.88
C GLY A 185 -6.26 -3.11 -28.05
N THR A 186 -6.94 -4.07 -28.70
CA THR A 186 -6.45 -4.75 -29.91
C THR A 186 -6.21 -3.77 -31.06
N GLN A 187 -7.13 -2.81 -31.26
CA GLN A 187 -7.00 -1.83 -32.33
C GLN A 187 -5.81 -0.89 -32.09
N VAL A 188 -5.74 -0.27 -30.91
CA VAL A 188 -4.64 0.67 -30.58
C VAL A 188 -3.28 -0.01 -30.69
N MET A 189 -3.14 -1.22 -30.13
CA MET A 189 -1.88 -1.97 -30.22
C MET A 189 -1.50 -2.29 -31.67
N ARG A 190 -2.47 -2.67 -32.51
CA ARG A 190 -2.22 -2.93 -33.93
C ARG A 190 -1.78 -1.67 -34.66
N GLU A 191 -2.48 -0.56 -34.44
CA GLU A 191 -2.18 0.72 -35.09
C GLU A 191 -0.76 1.19 -34.71
N TRP A 192 -0.38 1.09 -33.43
CA TRP A 192 0.99 1.43 -33.00
C TRP A 192 2.06 0.51 -33.60
N MET A 193 1.77 -0.79 -33.76
CA MET A 193 2.70 -1.73 -34.41
C MET A 193 2.79 -1.48 -35.93
N GLU A 194 1.70 -1.10 -36.58
CA GLU A 194 1.63 -0.75 -38.00
C GLU A 194 2.42 0.53 -38.29
N GLU A 195 2.34 1.55 -37.42
CA GLU A 195 3.15 2.77 -37.49
C GLU A 195 4.66 2.48 -37.50
N ARG A 196 5.08 1.36 -36.89
CA ARG A 196 6.48 0.89 -36.87
C ARG A 196 6.81 -0.12 -37.98
N GLY A 197 5.86 -0.44 -38.84
CA GLY A 197 6.03 -1.43 -39.92
C GLY A 197 6.22 -2.86 -39.40
N LEU A 198 5.74 -3.15 -38.19
CA LEU A 198 5.93 -4.45 -37.53
C LEU A 198 4.82 -5.46 -37.86
N THR A 199 3.75 -5.03 -38.51
CA THR A 199 2.58 -5.89 -38.85
C THR A 199 2.71 -6.63 -40.18
N ASP A 200 3.44 -6.07 -41.15
CA ASP A 200 3.47 -6.57 -42.54
C ASP A 200 4.68 -7.45 -42.87
N ASN A 201 5.53 -7.72 -41.88
CA ASN A 201 6.77 -8.46 -42.08
C ASN A 201 6.52 -9.98 -42.11
N LYS A 202 6.48 -10.56 -43.32
CA LYS A 202 6.30 -12.02 -43.55
C LYS A 202 7.32 -12.92 -42.84
N TYR A 203 8.47 -12.37 -42.43
CA TYR A 203 9.54 -13.12 -41.77
C TYR A 203 9.55 -12.96 -40.25
N MET A 204 8.65 -12.16 -39.70
CA MET A 204 8.58 -11.88 -38.27
C MET A 204 7.36 -12.56 -37.66
N THR A 205 7.57 -13.33 -36.59
CA THR A 205 6.46 -13.88 -35.80
C THR A 205 5.82 -12.78 -34.97
N ALA A 206 4.56 -12.97 -34.56
CA ALA A 206 3.86 -12.00 -33.72
C ALA A 206 4.59 -11.71 -32.39
N ASP A 207 5.24 -12.72 -31.80
CA ASP A 207 6.00 -12.56 -30.56
C ASP A 207 7.26 -11.72 -30.76
N VAL A 208 8.00 -11.97 -31.85
CA VAL A 208 9.18 -11.16 -32.19
C VAL A 208 8.75 -9.72 -32.49
N ALA A 209 7.66 -9.53 -33.23
CA ALA A 209 7.10 -8.21 -33.50
C ALA A 209 6.77 -7.44 -32.22
N ARG A 210 6.15 -8.12 -31.25
CA ARG A 210 5.79 -7.53 -29.96
C ARG A 210 7.05 -7.18 -29.15
N ILE A 211 8.06 -8.05 -29.08
CA ILE A 211 9.32 -7.77 -28.38
C ILE A 211 10.01 -6.55 -29.00
N THR A 212 10.17 -6.54 -30.32
CA THR A 212 10.77 -5.41 -31.05
C THR A 212 10.00 -4.10 -30.82
N PHE A 213 8.67 -4.17 -30.81
CA PHE A 213 7.83 -3.01 -30.52
C PHE A 213 8.10 -2.42 -29.12
N VAL A 214 8.20 -3.26 -28.09
CA VAL A 214 8.53 -2.81 -26.73
C VAL A 214 9.91 -2.14 -26.69
N GLU A 215 10.92 -2.74 -27.31
CA GLU A 215 12.28 -2.18 -27.38
C GLU A 215 12.31 -0.80 -28.07
N GLU A 216 11.55 -0.64 -29.16
CA GLU A 216 11.43 0.65 -29.85
C GLU A 216 10.76 1.71 -28.99
N LEU A 217 9.69 1.36 -28.28
CA LEU A 217 9.03 2.28 -27.36
C LEU A 217 9.95 2.67 -26.20
N GLU A 218 10.71 1.73 -25.62
CA GLU A 218 11.67 2.04 -24.57
C GLU A 218 12.75 3.02 -25.02
N ARG A 219 13.18 2.91 -26.28
CA ARG A 219 14.14 3.83 -26.91
C ARG A 219 13.51 5.20 -27.15
N ASP A 220 12.37 5.25 -27.83
CA ASP A 220 11.84 6.50 -28.40
C ASP A 220 10.87 7.22 -27.45
N GLY A 221 10.07 6.47 -26.70
CA GLY A 221 9.01 6.98 -25.84
C GLY A 221 7.62 6.84 -26.43
N LEU A 222 6.63 7.21 -25.63
CA LEU A 222 5.30 7.48 -26.14
C LEU A 222 5.32 8.82 -26.89
N THR A 223 4.90 8.80 -28.15
CA THR A 223 4.74 9.99 -29.00
C THR A 223 3.49 10.77 -28.57
N ALA A 224 3.28 11.96 -29.14
CA ALA A 224 2.05 12.72 -28.89
C ALA A 224 0.79 11.95 -29.35
N SER A 225 0.86 11.23 -30.47
CA SER A 225 -0.24 10.37 -30.94
C SER A 225 -0.53 9.24 -29.95
N HIS A 226 0.51 8.57 -29.44
CA HIS A 226 0.30 7.52 -28.43
C HIS A 226 -0.39 8.06 -27.16
N TRP A 227 -0.01 9.25 -26.68
CA TRP A 227 -0.69 9.86 -25.55
C TRP A 227 -2.14 10.23 -25.87
N GLU A 228 -2.42 10.69 -27.08
CA GLU A 228 -3.78 10.97 -27.54
C GLU A 228 -4.64 9.70 -27.54
N ASP A 229 -4.14 8.59 -28.11
CA ASP A 229 -4.82 7.30 -28.13
C ASP A 229 -5.12 6.80 -26.71
N LEU A 230 -4.14 6.84 -25.82
CA LEU A 230 -4.33 6.49 -24.40
C LEU A 230 -5.38 7.40 -23.76
N GLY A 231 -5.42 8.66 -24.14
CA GLY A 231 -6.46 9.59 -23.76
C GLY A 231 -7.86 9.08 -24.14
N PHE A 232 -8.05 8.70 -25.39
CA PHE A 232 -9.33 8.15 -25.84
C PHE A 232 -9.66 6.81 -25.18
N VAL A 233 -8.66 5.97 -24.88
CA VAL A 233 -8.84 4.75 -24.07
C VAL A 233 -9.37 5.08 -22.68
N LEU A 234 -8.80 6.09 -22.00
CA LEU A 234 -9.25 6.52 -20.69
C LEU A 234 -10.67 7.12 -20.73
N LEU A 235 -11.01 7.91 -21.75
CA LEU A 235 -12.39 8.36 -21.97
C LEU A 235 -13.35 7.17 -22.18
N ALA A 236 -12.93 6.17 -22.96
CA ALA A 236 -13.71 4.96 -23.19
C ALA A 236 -13.96 4.18 -21.90
N ALA A 237 -13.01 4.23 -20.95
CA ALA A 237 -13.16 3.68 -19.61
C ALA A 237 -13.99 4.56 -18.65
N GLY A 238 -14.43 5.76 -19.07
CA GLY A 238 -15.31 6.64 -18.31
C GLY A 238 -14.63 7.80 -17.57
N PHE A 239 -13.35 8.07 -17.82
CA PHE A 239 -12.62 9.18 -17.19
C PHE A 239 -12.85 10.51 -17.93
N ASN A 240 -14.04 11.11 -17.79
CA ASN A 240 -14.46 12.24 -18.64
C ASN A 240 -14.04 13.63 -18.12
N ASP A 241 -14.06 13.87 -16.82
CA ASP A 241 -14.14 15.24 -16.27
C ASP A 241 -12.88 16.10 -16.46
N HIS A 242 -11.70 15.47 -16.49
CA HIS A 242 -10.41 16.18 -16.66
C HIS A 242 -9.77 15.98 -18.02
N LEU A 243 -10.13 14.92 -18.74
CA LEU A 243 -9.38 14.47 -19.90
C LEU A 243 -9.83 15.12 -21.21
N SER A 244 -11.13 15.38 -21.37
CA SER A 244 -11.67 15.94 -22.61
C SER A 244 -11.12 17.33 -22.94
N GLN A 245 -10.71 18.12 -21.94
CA GLN A 245 -10.08 19.41 -22.16
C GLN A 245 -8.58 19.28 -22.47
N ALA A 246 -7.89 18.33 -21.83
CA ALA A 246 -6.49 18.04 -22.08
C ALA A 246 -6.27 17.52 -23.51
N LEU A 247 -7.13 16.60 -23.96
CA LEU A 247 -7.01 15.96 -25.28
C LEU A 247 -7.33 16.87 -26.46
N LYS A 248 -8.15 17.92 -26.28
CA LYS A 248 -8.32 18.96 -27.31
C LYS A 248 -7.00 19.65 -27.68
N ASN A 249 -5.99 19.54 -26.84
CA ASN A 249 -4.65 20.04 -27.08
C ASN A 249 -3.59 18.93 -26.85
N ALA A 250 -3.81 17.72 -27.36
CA ALA A 250 -2.93 16.56 -27.12
C ALA A 250 -1.44 16.85 -27.42
N SER A 251 -1.15 17.66 -28.44
CA SER A 251 0.22 18.09 -28.77
C SER A 251 0.88 19.02 -27.72
N LYS A 252 0.13 19.46 -26.70
CA LYS A 252 0.56 20.39 -25.65
C LYS A 252 0.35 19.82 -24.23
N LEU A 253 0.21 18.51 -24.09
CA LEU A 253 0.11 17.88 -22.78
C LEU A 253 1.33 18.23 -21.92
N LYS A 254 1.05 18.71 -20.71
CA LYS A 254 2.08 19.04 -19.71
C LYS A 254 2.50 17.77 -18.97
N ALA A 255 3.65 17.84 -18.29
CA ALA A 255 4.13 16.75 -17.44
C ALA A 255 3.09 16.33 -16.37
N THR A 256 2.34 17.30 -15.83
CA THR A 256 1.23 17.06 -14.90
C THR A 256 0.13 16.21 -15.52
N ASP A 257 -0.21 16.46 -16.79
CA ASP A 257 -1.27 15.74 -17.49
C ASP A 257 -0.85 14.28 -17.70
N HIS A 258 0.41 14.03 -18.06
CA HIS A 258 0.96 12.68 -18.15
C HIS A 258 0.90 11.93 -16.81
N ILE A 259 1.19 12.60 -15.67
CA ILE A 259 1.08 11.98 -14.35
C ILE A 259 -0.37 11.56 -14.05
N TYR A 260 -1.35 12.44 -14.30
CA TYR A 260 -2.75 12.09 -14.09
C TYR A 260 -3.20 10.97 -15.02
N MET A 261 -2.77 10.96 -16.28
CA MET A 261 -3.05 9.86 -17.22
C MET A 261 -2.47 8.54 -16.72
N ILE A 262 -1.23 8.53 -16.22
CA ILE A 262 -0.63 7.32 -15.63
C ILE A 262 -1.43 6.85 -14.43
N GLN A 263 -1.85 7.76 -13.54
CA GLN A 263 -2.70 7.42 -12.41
C GLN A 263 -4.03 6.77 -12.87
N MET A 264 -4.69 7.34 -13.87
CA MET A 264 -5.94 6.79 -14.42
C MET A 264 -5.72 5.43 -15.08
N MET A 265 -4.61 5.21 -15.77
CA MET A 265 -4.26 3.88 -16.30
C MET A 265 -4.06 2.86 -15.17
N CYS A 266 -3.37 3.24 -14.09
CA CYS A 266 -3.25 2.41 -12.90
C CYS A 266 -4.63 2.07 -12.31
N ASP A 267 -5.56 3.05 -12.26
CA ASP A 267 -6.92 2.83 -11.78
C ASP A 267 -7.70 1.83 -12.66
N ILE A 268 -7.52 1.85 -13.99
CA ILE A 268 -8.12 0.84 -14.88
C ILE A 268 -7.51 -0.54 -14.62
N LEU A 269 -6.19 -0.62 -14.45
CA LEU A 269 -5.51 -1.88 -14.16
C LEU A 269 -5.97 -2.51 -12.85
N LEU A 270 -6.53 -1.75 -11.89
CA LEU A 270 -7.17 -2.33 -10.69
C LEU A 270 -8.39 -3.21 -11.01
N PHE A 271 -9.00 -3.05 -12.19
CA PHE A 271 -10.10 -3.90 -12.66
C PHE A 271 -9.62 -5.19 -13.34
N HIS A 272 -8.30 -5.41 -13.41
CA HIS A 272 -7.70 -6.64 -13.93
C HIS A 272 -8.20 -7.86 -13.15
N SER A 273 -8.85 -8.79 -13.86
CA SER A 273 -9.52 -9.93 -13.24
C SER A 273 -8.58 -10.82 -12.41
N GLN A 274 -7.32 -10.98 -12.82
CA GLN A 274 -6.34 -11.79 -12.07
C GLN A 274 -5.89 -11.12 -10.77
N LEU A 275 -5.73 -9.79 -10.76
CA LEU A 275 -5.38 -9.05 -9.54
C LEU A 275 -6.46 -9.22 -8.47
N ARG A 276 -7.73 -9.16 -8.88
CA ARG A 276 -8.86 -9.35 -7.97
C ARG A 276 -8.88 -10.75 -7.35
N ARG A 277 -8.44 -11.79 -8.07
CA ARG A 277 -8.35 -13.16 -7.53
C ARG A 277 -7.22 -13.30 -6.50
N GLN A 278 -6.08 -12.66 -6.72
CA GLN A 278 -4.93 -12.73 -5.81
C GLN A 278 -5.21 -12.03 -4.47
N TRP A 279 -5.98 -10.94 -4.48
CA TRP A 279 -6.37 -10.22 -3.26
C TRP A 279 -7.18 -11.04 -2.25
N VAL A 280 -7.85 -12.11 -2.68
CA VAL A 280 -8.69 -12.93 -1.80
C VAL A 280 -7.88 -13.91 -0.93
N MET A 281 -6.59 -14.13 -1.22
CA MET A 281 -5.79 -15.21 -0.60
C MET A 281 -4.87 -14.77 0.57
N ALA A 282 -4.93 -13.50 1.00
CA ALA A 282 -3.91 -12.95 1.92
C ALA A 282 -4.03 -13.36 3.40
N ASP A 283 -5.16 -13.93 3.84
CA ASP A 283 -5.42 -14.20 5.27
C ASP A 283 -4.50 -15.28 5.87
N GLY A 284 -3.88 -16.13 5.04
CA GLY A 284 -2.97 -17.20 5.48
C GLY A 284 -1.68 -16.70 6.15
N ASN A 285 -1.18 -15.53 5.75
CA ASN A 285 0.16 -15.05 6.12
C ASN A 285 0.25 -14.51 7.55
N ASN A 286 -0.87 -14.17 8.18
CA ASN A 286 -0.90 -13.51 9.49
C ASN A 286 -0.40 -14.44 10.63
N LYS A 287 -0.67 -15.74 10.54
CA LYS A 287 -0.19 -16.71 11.56
C LYS A 287 1.33 -16.86 11.50
N GLU A 288 1.87 -17.02 10.30
CA GLU A 288 3.32 -17.11 10.10
C GLU A 288 4.02 -15.83 10.57
N HIS A 289 3.46 -14.67 10.21
CA HIS A 289 4.00 -13.36 10.61
C HIS A 289 4.15 -13.23 12.13
N LYS A 290 3.11 -13.62 12.89
CA LYS A 290 3.17 -13.63 14.37
C LYS A 290 4.18 -14.62 14.94
N THR A 291 4.32 -15.80 14.33
CA THR A 291 5.32 -16.80 14.76
C THR A 291 6.73 -16.29 14.52
N VAL A 292 7.00 -15.71 13.35
CA VAL A 292 8.30 -15.12 13.01
C VAL A 292 8.61 -13.94 13.92
N GLU A 293 7.64 -13.05 14.18
CA GLU A 293 7.82 -11.93 15.11
C GLU A 293 8.17 -12.40 16.54
N ALA A 294 7.49 -13.44 17.03
CA ALA A 294 7.76 -14.02 18.34
C ALA A 294 9.17 -14.64 18.43
N ALA A 295 9.57 -15.42 17.42
CA ALA A 295 10.91 -16.01 17.32
C ALA A 295 11.98 -14.92 17.25
N LEU A 296 11.75 -13.89 16.45
CA LEU A 296 12.66 -12.76 16.29
C LEU A 296 12.85 -11.99 17.61
N ARG A 297 11.79 -11.82 18.40
CA ARG A 297 11.88 -11.21 19.74
C ARG A 297 12.79 -11.99 20.69
N VAL A 298 12.81 -13.32 20.58
CA VAL A 298 13.71 -14.18 21.38
C VAL A 298 15.14 -14.04 20.90
N GLU A 299 15.39 -14.11 19.59
CA GLU A 299 16.74 -14.03 19.03
C GLU A 299 17.38 -12.65 19.20
N ARG A 300 16.60 -11.56 19.12
CA ARG A 300 17.10 -10.20 19.45
C ARG A 300 17.72 -10.15 20.86
N ARG A 301 17.06 -10.75 21.86
CA ARG A 301 17.56 -10.81 23.25
C ARG A 301 18.78 -11.71 23.42
N ARG A 302 18.87 -12.80 22.65
CA ARG A 302 20.00 -13.73 22.70
C ARG A 302 21.26 -13.09 22.11
N CYS A 303 21.11 -12.41 20.98
CA CYS A 303 22.18 -11.73 20.28
C CYS A 303 22.85 -10.63 21.13
N ASP A 304 22.09 -9.90 21.95
CA ASP A 304 22.65 -8.87 22.85
C ASP A 304 23.58 -9.45 23.93
N ASN A 305 23.53 -10.77 24.16
CA ASN A 305 24.28 -11.48 25.20
C ASN A 305 25.25 -12.53 24.64
N SER A 306 25.46 -12.59 23.32
CA SER A 306 26.26 -13.67 22.69
C SER A 306 27.00 -13.21 21.44
N GLU A 307 28.23 -13.71 21.29
CA GLU A 307 29.06 -13.54 20.08
C GLU A 307 28.97 -14.76 19.13
N ASP A 308 28.05 -15.70 19.36
CA ASP A 308 27.92 -16.91 18.53
C ASP A 308 27.41 -16.58 17.11
N SER A 309 28.24 -16.86 16.09
CA SER A 309 27.91 -16.67 14.68
C SER A 309 26.58 -17.31 14.26
N LYS A 310 26.22 -18.46 14.83
CA LYS A 310 24.95 -19.13 14.51
C LYS A 310 23.74 -18.33 14.98
N ILE A 311 23.84 -17.65 16.13
CA ILE A 311 22.79 -16.77 16.64
C ILE A 311 22.63 -15.56 15.72
N TYR A 312 23.73 -15.01 15.21
CA TYR A 312 23.69 -13.92 14.23
C TYR A 312 23.03 -14.33 12.91
N GLU A 313 23.42 -15.48 12.33
CA GLU A 313 22.84 -15.99 11.08
C GLU A 313 21.34 -16.27 11.23
N ASN A 314 20.94 -16.89 12.35
CA ASN A 314 19.53 -17.14 12.65
C ASN A 314 18.74 -15.84 12.78
N ARG A 315 19.28 -14.84 13.48
CA ARG A 315 18.66 -13.52 13.55
C ARG A 315 18.54 -12.88 12.16
N LEU A 316 19.56 -12.97 11.31
CA LEU A 316 19.51 -12.43 9.94
C LEU A 316 18.43 -13.08 9.09
N ALA A 317 18.30 -14.40 9.16
CA ALA A 317 17.23 -15.11 8.47
C ALA A 317 15.85 -14.65 8.96
N LEU A 318 15.66 -14.50 10.27
CA LEU A 318 14.40 -14.04 10.87
C LEU A 318 14.07 -12.58 10.54
N GLU A 319 15.06 -11.68 10.56
CA GLU A 319 14.87 -10.26 10.20
C GLU A 319 14.44 -10.14 8.72
N LYS A 320 15.10 -10.88 7.82
CA LYS A 320 14.71 -10.94 6.39
C LYS A 320 13.29 -11.48 6.22
N ARG A 321 12.98 -12.61 6.87
CA ARG A 321 11.66 -13.24 6.78
C ARG A 321 10.56 -12.32 7.36
N TYR A 322 10.85 -11.61 8.45
CA TYR A 322 9.94 -10.64 9.04
C TYR A 322 9.64 -9.50 8.07
N LEU A 323 10.65 -8.95 7.39
CA LEU A 323 10.45 -7.91 6.37
C LEU A 323 9.62 -8.40 5.20
N GLU A 324 9.93 -9.59 4.65
CA GLU A 324 9.16 -10.21 3.56
C GLU A 324 7.67 -10.33 3.92
N LEU A 325 7.37 -10.86 5.11
CA LEU A 325 5.99 -11.04 5.58
C LEU A 325 5.30 -9.71 5.84
N THR A 326 6.03 -8.71 6.37
CA THR A 326 5.50 -7.36 6.59
C THR A 326 5.16 -6.68 5.27
N ILE A 327 6.04 -6.78 4.26
CA ILE A 327 5.81 -6.24 2.91
C ILE A 327 4.62 -6.95 2.25
N ALA A 328 4.57 -8.28 2.31
CA ALA A 328 3.45 -9.05 1.76
C ALA A 328 2.12 -8.65 2.43
N SER A 329 2.12 -8.47 3.75
CA SER A 329 0.98 -7.97 4.51
C SER A 329 0.57 -6.58 4.02
N HIS A 330 1.52 -5.64 3.90
CA HIS A 330 1.23 -4.29 3.42
C HIS A 330 0.68 -4.28 1.99
N ARG A 331 1.21 -5.12 1.09
CA ARG A 331 0.70 -5.26 -0.29
C ARG A 331 -0.73 -5.78 -0.34
N SER A 332 -1.13 -6.57 0.65
CA SER A 332 -2.49 -7.13 0.75
C SER A 332 -3.52 -6.20 1.40
N THR A 333 -3.07 -5.18 2.12
CA THR A 333 -3.98 -4.19 2.74
C THR A 333 -4.84 -3.52 1.68
N LYS A 334 -6.03 -3.01 2.04
CA LYS A 334 -6.85 -2.18 1.12
C LYS A 334 -6.16 -0.86 0.80
N ARG A 335 -6.77 -0.04 -0.07
CA ARG A 335 -6.22 1.21 -0.66
C ARG A 335 -5.42 2.08 0.32
N LEU A 336 -4.58 2.95 -0.22
CA LEU A 336 -3.85 3.96 0.57
C LEU A 336 -4.83 4.76 1.44
N GLU A 337 -4.72 4.58 2.75
CA GLU A 337 -5.60 5.18 3.75
C GLU A 337 -4.77 5.89 4.83
N PRO A 338 -5.33 6.92 5.49
CA PRO A 338 -4.71 7.51 6.65
C PRO A 338 -4.44 6.47 7.73
N ALA A 339 -3.28 6.55 8.37
CA ALA A 339 -2.93 5.75 9.55
C ALA A 339 -3.76 6.17 10.78
N GLY A 340 -4.11 7.46 10.86
CA GLY A 340 -4.96 8.01 11.91
C GLY A 340 -4.91 9.53 11.95
N TYR A 341 -5.48 10.10 13.01
CA TYR A 341 -5.51 11.54 13.26
C TYR A 341 -5.31 11.84 14.75
N ASP A 342 -4.86 13.06 15.06
CA ASP A 342 -4.78 13.58 16.43
C ASP A 342 -5.91 14.57 16.75
N THR A 343 -5.92 15.08 17.99
CA THR A 343 -6.88 16.10 18.44
C THR A 343 -6.73 17.45 17.73
N ARG A 344 -5.58 17.67 17.09
CA ARG A 344 -5.19 18.94 16.47
C ARG A 344 -5.58 19.00 14.99
N GLY A 345 -6.01 17.88 14.42
CA GLY A 345 -6.39 17.75 13.01
C GLY A 345 -5.21 17.39 12.10
N ASN A 346 -4.09 16.91 12.65
CA ASN A 346 -3.05 16.27 11.84
C ASN A 346 -3.55 14.91 11.38
N VAL A 347 -3.39 14.64 10.08
CA VAL A 347 -3.66 13.33 9.49
C VAL A 347 -2.34 12.63 9.21
N TYR A 348 -2.15 11.46 9.80
CA TYR A 348 -0.91 10.68 9.70
C TYR A 348 -0.99 9.66 8.57
N TRP A 349 0.11 9.51 7.85
CA TRP A 349 0.29 8.60 6.74
C TRP A 349 1.60 7.84 6.89
N ILE A 350 1.56 6.54 6.62
CA ILE A 350 2.74 5.68 6.61
C ILE A 350 2.83 5.09 5.21
N PHE A 351 3.84 5.52 4.47
CA PHE A 351 4.08 5.06 3.11
C PHE A 351 5.09 3.91 3.11
N ASN A 352 4.82 2.93 2.26
CA ASN A 352 5.65 1.73 2.14
C ASN A 352 6.96 2.02 1.41
N ASP A 353 8.00 1.26 1.68
CA ASP A 353 9.26 1.34 0.94
C ASP A 353 9.18 0.49 -0.34
N LEU A 354 9.56 1.06 -1.48
CA LEU A 354 9.60 0.35 -2.75
C LEU A 354 10.83 -0.54 -2.91
N ILE A 355 11.97 -0.20 -2.30
CA ILE A 355 13.26 -0.84 -2.60
C ILE A 355 13.34 -2.23 -1.97
N THR A 356 12.97 -2.33 -0.70
CA THR A 356 12.94 -3.63 0.01
C THR A 356 11.91 -4.58 -0.60
N ALA A 357 10.85 -4.04 -1.21
CA ALA A 357 9.79 -4.82 -1.83
C ALA A 357 10.22 -5.54 -3.12
N HIS A 358 11.25 -5.06 -3.82
CA HIS A 358 11.67 -5.61 -5.11
C HIS A 358 13.09 -6.21 -5.07
N GLY A 359 13.52 -6.72 -3.91
CA GLY A 359 14.74 -7.54 -3.78
C GLY A 359 16.07 -6.77 -3.74
N GLY A 360 16.05 -5.44 -3.67
CA GLY A 360 17.24 -4.60 -3.69
C GLY A 360 17.81 -4.25 -2.31
N CYS A 361 18.29 -5.21 -1.52
CA CYS A 361 19.06 -4.89 -0.30
C CYS A 361 20.46 -4.35 -0.67
N GLY A 362 20.55 -3.08 -1.08
CA GLY A 362 21.85 -2.48 -1.43
C GLY A 362 21.87 -1.06 -1.98
N ALA A 363 20.77 -0.30 -1.96
CA ALA A 363 20.69 1.02 -2.59
C ALA A 363 20.51 2.18 -1.59
N ASP A 364 21.27 2.20 -0.48
CA ASP A 364 21.27 3.30 0.49
C ASP A 364 21.74 4.65 -0.09
N SER A 365 22.40 4.67 -1.24
CA SER A 365 23.00 5.90 -1.78
C SER A 365 22.11 6.68 -2.76
N ARG A 366 20.88 6.26 -3.02
CA ARG A 366 20.06 6.87 -4.10
C ARG A 366 18.74 7.50 -3.68
N ASN A 367 18.29 7.32 -2.44
CA ASN A 367 17.08 8.01 -2.00
C ASN A 367 17.43 9.37 -1.41
N SER A 368 17.32 10.43 -2.20
CA SER A 368 17.54 11.81 -1.73
C SER A 368 16.46 12.30 -0.76
N GLU A 369 15.31 11.62 -0.66
CA GLU A 369 14.21 11.96 0.25
C GLU A 369 13.73 10.71 1.00
N PRO A 370 14.44 10.29 2.07
CA PRO A 370 14.11 9.08 2.84
C PRO A 370 12.73 9.13 3.48
N PHE A 371 12.17 10.33 3.68
CA PHE A 371 10.96 10.50 4.46
C PHE A 371 9.69 9.95 3.80
N TRP A 372 9.67 9.80 2.47
CA TRP A 372 8.57 9.13 1.78
C TRP A 372 8.53 7.62 1.99
N ALA A 373 9.60 7.02 2.48
CA ALA A 373 9.72 5.56 2.58
C ALA A 373 9.95 5.05 3.99
N TYR A 374 10.55 5.87 4.86
CA TYR A 374 10.97 5.46 6.20
C TYR A 374 10.29 6.25 7.31
N SER A 375 9.80 7.46 7.03
CA SER A 375 9.17 8.32 8.05
C SER A 375 7.68 8.06 8.21
N VAL A 376 7.09 8.74 9.20
CA VAL A 376 5.65 9.01 9.31
C VAL A 376 5.41 10.40 8.78
N VAL A 377 4.49 10.56 7.83
CA VAL A 377 4.11 11.86 7.27
C VAL A 377 2.86 12.36 7.97
N ALA A 378 2.86 13.60 8.41
CA ALA A 378 1.68 14.27 8.98
C ALA A 378 1.27 15.43 8.08
N ILE A 379 -0.03 15.53 7.80
CA ILE A 379 -0.60 16.61 6.99
C ILE A 379 -1.59 17.36 7.85
N GLY A 380 -1.31 18.63 8.13
CA GLY A 380 -2.09 19.41 9.07
C GLY A 380 -1.31 20.59 9.68
N PRO A 381 -1.76 21.13 10.81
CA PRO A 381 -1.15 22.29 11.46
C PRO A 381 0.22 22.00 12.10
N GLY A 382 0.63 20.74 12.26
CA GLY A 382 1.90 20.36 12.87
C GLY A 382 1.84 20.24 14.40
N PRO A 383 3.01 20.20 15.08
CA PRO A 383 3.10 19.98 16.54
C PRO A 383 2.88 21.24 17.37
N ALA A 384 3.10 22.41 16.77
CA ALA A 384 3.00 23.67 17.48
C ALA A 384 1.54 24.13 17.54
N LYS A 385 1.16 24.81 18.63
CA LYS A 385 -0.03 25.68 18.63
C LYS A 385 0.30 26.97 17.86
N THR A 386 0.84 26.84 16.65
CA THR A 386 1.10 28.01 15.81
C THR A 386 -0.24 28.66 15.49
N THR A 387 -0.26 29.99 15.62
CA THR A 387 -1.42 30.83 15.29
C THR A 387 -1.84 30.70 13.83
N THR A 388 -0.91 30.30 12.95
CA THR A 388 -1.18 29.93 11.57
C THR A 388 -1.76 28.52 11.50
N LYS A 389 -3.08 28.42 11.36
CA LYS A 389 -3.81 27.16 11.07
C LYS A 389 -3.57 26.65 9.64
N GLU A 390 -2.43 26.98 9.05
CA GLU A 390 -2.14 26.61 7.67
C GLU A 390 -1.81 25.12 7.59
N ARG A 391 -2.47 24.44 6.66
CA ARG A 391 -2.24 23.02 6.39
C ARG A 391 -0.88 22.86 5.72
N GLN A 392 0.02 22.12 6.37
CA GLN A 392 1.37 21.86 5.89
C GLN A 392 1.67 20.36 5.93
N TRP A 393 2.75 19.97 5.24
CA TRP A 393 3.27 18.62 5.23
C TRP A 393 4.48 18.54 6.15
N TRP A 394 4.50 17.52 6.99
CA TRP A 394 5.53 17.29 8.00
C TRP A 394 5.98 15.84 7.94
N HIS A 395 7.20 15.57 8.40
CA HIS A 395 7.66 14.21 8.62
C HIS A 395 8.32 14.03 9.99
N VAL A 396 8.24 12.80 10.47
CA VAL A 396 8.88 12.29 11.69
C VAL A 396 9.68 11.05 11.30
N SER A 397 11.01 11.17 11.27
CA SER A 397 11.88 10.19 10.58
C SER A 397 12.61 9.20 11.47
N ASP A 398 13.10 9.64 12.62
CA ASP A 398 13.93 8.79 13.45
C ASP A 398 13.10 7.81 14.26
N ILE A 399 13.67 6.64 14.54
CA ILE A 399 12.98 5.59 15.30
C ILE A 399 12.58 6.13 16.67
N GLU A 400 13.49 6.87 17.28
CA GLU A 400 13.32 7.56 18.55
C GLU A 400 12.17 8.57 18.48
N ASP A 401 12.11 9.37 17.42
CA ASP A 401 11.05 10.35 17.19
C ASP A 401 9.69 9.68 16.95
N ILE A 402 9.65 8.57 16.21
CA ILE A 402 8.41 7.80 15.96
C ILE A 402 7.92 7.15 17.27
N LEU A 403 8.83 6.67 18.12
CA LEU A 403 8.50 6.17 19.45
C LEU A 403 7.99 7.28 20.37
N GLN A 404 8.58 8.48 20.30
CA GLN A 404 8.12 9.65 21.02
C GLN A 404 6.75 10.11 20.50
N LEU A 405 6.52 10.11 19.18
CA LEU A 405 5.23 10.38 18.56
C LEU A 405 4.15 9.48 19.14
N ARG A 406 4.43 8.17 19.21
CA ARG A 406 3.52 7.19 19.78
C ARG A 406 3.16 7.51 21.24
N LYS A 407 4.17 7.74 22.09
CA LYS A 407 3.96 8.06 23.52
C LYS A 407 3.19 9.36 23.71
N TRP A 408 3.50 10.36 22.89
CA TRP A 408 2.83 11.65 22.88
C TRP A 408 1.35 11.51 22.49
N LEU A 409 1.06 10.77 21.42
CA LEU A 409 -0.30 10.48 20.97
C LEU A 409 -1.09 9.69 22.02
N GLU A 410 -0.51 8.63 22.62
CA GLU A 410 -1.16 7.85 23.70
C GLU A 410 -1.61 8.73 24.88
N LYS A 411 -0.93 9.85 25.14
CA LYS A 411 -1.27 10.81 26.19
C LYS A 411 -2.36 11.82 25.79
N GLU A 412 -2.56 12.12 24.50
CA GLU A 412 -3.59 13.06 24.04
C GLU A 412 -5.03 12.47 24.04
N GLU A 413 -5.26 11.30 24.67
CA GLU A 413 -6.56 10.65 24.94
C GLU A 413 -7.44 10.27 23.72
N THR A 414 -7.03 10.54 22.48
CA THR A 414 -7.82 10.18 21.28
C THR A 414 -7.11 9.49 20.10
N PRO A 415 -5.86 8.98 20.17
CA PRO A 415 -5.33 8.28 19.00
C PRO A 415 -6.15 7.01 18.76
N SER A 416 -6.44 6.71 17.50
CA SER A 416 -6.98 5.40 17.18
C SER A 416 -5.97 4.35 17.67
N SER A 417 -6.42 3.32 18.38
CA SER A 417 -5.55 2.21 18.81
C SER A 417 -4.77 1.61 17.63
N GLN A 418 -5.36 1.72 16.44
CA GLN A 418 -4.77 1.38 15.16
C GLN A 418 -3.52 2.20 14.81
N LEU A 419 -3.54 3.54 14.95
CA LEU A 419 -2.38 4.38 14.65
C LEU A 419 -1.20 3.99 15.53
N THR A 420 -1.41 3.87 16.83
CA THR A 420 -0.39 3.45 17.80
C THR A 420 0.22 2.09 17.42
N GLN A 421 -0.62 1.13 17.01
CA GLN A 421 -0.16 -0.19 16.55
C GLN A 421 0.67 -0.08 15.26
N GLN A 422 0.24 0.72 14.29
CA GLN A 422 0.97 0.92 13.05
C GLN A 422 2.33 1.63 13.27
N LEU A 423 2.41 2.56 14.22
CA LEU A 423 3.69 3.18 14.62
C LEU A 423 4.66 2.15 15.21
N VAL A 424 4.17 1.22 16.05
CA VAL A 424 5.00 0.12 16.59
C VAL A 424 5.49 -0.78 15.46
N GLN A 425 4.60 -1.19 14.56
CA GLN A 425 4.96 -2.02 13.40
C GLN A 425 6.00 -1.32 12.52
N ARG A 426 5.85 0.00 12.31
CA ARG A 426 6.80 0.81 11.57
C ARG A 426 8.17 0.85 12.24
N VAL A 427 8.23 1.06 13.55
CA VAL A 427 9.49 1.03 14.31
C VAL A 427 10.16 -0.35 14.19
N GLN A 428 9.39 -1.44 14.34
CA GLN A 428 9.92 -2.80 14.17
C GLN A 428 10.47 -3.03 12.76
N TYR A 429 9.75 -2.58 11.73
CA TYR A 429 10.20 -2.62 10.33
C TYR A 429 11.54 -1.89 10.14
N LEU A 430 11.66 -0.65 10.63
CA LEU A 430 12.87 0.16 10.49
C LEU A 430 14.06 -0.45 11.25
N HIS A 431 13.83 -1.04 12.43
CA HIS A 431 14.88 -1.77 13.15
C HIS A 431 15.38 -2.98 12.34
N SER A 432 14.48 -3.78 11.79
CA SER A 432 14.83 -4.92 10.94
C SER A 432 15.66 -4.48 9.74
N LEU A 433 15.23 -3.41 9.07
CA LEU A 433 15.90 -2.85 7.90
C LEU A 433 17.32 -2.36 8.25
N ARG A 434 17.46 -1.48 9.26
CA ARG A 434 18.77 -0.96 9.72
C ARG A 434 19.72 -2.08 10.13
N TRP A 435 19.19 -3.13 10.77
CA TRP A 435 20.00 -4.27 11.21
C TRP A 435 20.55 -5.06 10.02
N ILE A 436 19.72 -5.35 9.01
CA ILE A 436 20.15 -6.06 7.79
C ILE A 436 21.20 -5.23 7.01
N GLU A 437 20.97 -3.92 6.86
CA GLU A 437 21.91 -3.00 6.21
C GLU A 437 23.27 -2.97 6.89
N ALA A 438 23.29 -2.93 8.24
CA ALA A 438 24.51 -2.95 9.02
C ALA A 438 25.32 -4.24 8.78
N GLN A 439 24.65 -5.38 8.63
CA GLN A 439 25.32 -6.65 8.31
C GLN A 439 25.85 -6.67 6.86
N GLY A 440 25.10 -6.13 5.90
CA GLY A 440 25.53 -6.03 4.51
C GLY A 440 26.79 -5.18 4.32
N LYS A 441 26.92 -4.09 5.10
CA LYS A 441 28.12 -3.21 5.08
C LYS A 441 29.33 -3.85 5.76
N SER A 442 29.12 -4.57 6.87
CA SER A 442 30.18 -5.26 7.61
C SER A 442 30.73 -6.48 6.85
N GLY A 443 29.87 -7.25 6.18
CA GLY A 443 30.30 -8.38 5.33
C GLY A 443 31.15 -7.93 4.13
N ARG A 444 30.84 -6.78 3.51
CA ARG A 444 31.66 -6.23 2.42
C ARG A 444 33.06 -5.79 2.88
N LYS A 445 33.21 -5.34 4.13
CA LYS A 445 34.53 -4.99 4.71
C LYS A 445 35.35 -6.23 5.08
N ALA A 446 34.71 -7.35 5.41
CA ALA A 446 35.38 -8.61 5.74
C ALA A 446 35.88 -9.38 4.49
N ILE A 447 35.24 -9.20 3.33
CA ILE A 447 35.64 -9.82 2.05
C ILE A 447 36.68 -8.97 1.29
N ALA A 448 36.82 -7.68 1.65
CA ALA A 448 37.79 -6.76 1.05
C ALA A 448 39.13 -6.67 1.83
N LYS A 449 39.32 -7.51 2.85
CA LYS A 449 40.59 -7.78 3.52
C LYS A 449 40.99 -9.21 3.20
#